data_AF-A0AAU9V8S1-F1
#
_entry.id   AF-A0AAU9V8S1-F1
#
_cell.length_a   1.000
_cell.length_b   1.000
_cell.length_c   1.000
_cell.angle_alpha   90.00
_cell.angle_beta   90.00
_cell.angle_gamma   90.00
#
_symmetry.space_group_name_H-M   'P 1'
#
loop_
_entity.id
_entity.type
_entity.pdbx_description
1 polymer ?
#
loop_
_entity_poly.entity_id
_entity_poly.type
_entity_poly.pdbx_seq_one_letter_code
_entity_poly.pdbx_strand_id
1 'polypeptide(L)'
;MKLLKQTIKETENATIEASLLSLTATASTDYALWKACKNMNPTRNPKPPLRLHGNIWARSKQEKADAFALHLSKVSLPNEPKPDSDEADIAEILQRDHQLELPLKTVTPREVIRTIKQLDNNKAPGFDLIDKKVLMELPQKAIIYLTTLFNCIFRRSCFPALWKVSQVIMIHKPGKPPHEVTSYRPISLLPVLSKLLEKILLRRLSLAMLENSVTPNHQFGFRPEHATIEQIDRVCKCISNSLEQKEYCSSVFLDVQQAFDRVWPLCQAPVQNQITTASQLLSNHRILPQG
;
A
#
# COMPACT_ATOMS: atom_id res chain seq x y z
N MET A 1 -13.84 7.61 32.57
CA MET A 1 -12.99 7.60 31.35
C MET A 1 -12.24 8.92 31.10
N LYS A 2 -12.86 10.11 31.24
CA LYS A 2 -12.14 11.41 31.07
C LYS A 2 -11.04 11.63 32.10
N LEU A 3 -11.34 11.37 33.39
CA LEU A 3 -10.38 11.50 34.49
C LEU A 3 -9.14 10.62 34.26
N LEU A 4 -9.34 9.34 33.92
CA LEU A 4 -8.26 8.40 33.61
C LEU A 4 -7.35 8.89 32.47
N LYS A 5 -7.93 9.43 31.38
CA LYS A 5 -7.15 9.99 30.27
C LYS A 5 -6.33 11.21 30.69
N GLN A 6 -6.87 12.02 31.59
CA GLN A 6 -6.19 13.20 32.12
C GLN A 6 -5.02 12.80 33.03
N THR A 7 -5.25 11.85 33.95
CA THR A 7 -4.19 11.30 34.81
C THR A 7 -3.07 10.65 33.99
N ILE A 8 -3.40 9.88 32.95
CA ILE A 8 -2.38 9.30 32.05
C ILE A 8 -1.54 10.40 31.40
N LYS A 9 -2.19 11.45 30.88
CA LYS A 9 -1.49 12.56 30.24
C LYS A 9 -0.59 13.33 31.21
N GLU A 10 -1.05 13.53 32.45
CA GLU A 10 -0.26 14.15 33.51
C GLU A 10 0.96 13.30 33.88
N THR A 11 0.80 11.98 34.00
CA THR A 11 1.93 11.06 34.25
C THR A 11 2.91 11.00 33.09
N GLU A 12 2.44 11.01 31.84
CA GLU A 12 3.29 11.06 30.65
C GLU A 12 4.12 12.35 30.62
N ASN A 13 3.47 13.49 30.88
CA ASN A 13 4.14 14.79 30.93
C ASN A 13 5.21 14.84 32.03
N ALA A 14 4.89 14.38 33.25
CA ALA A 14 5.85 14.33 34.36
C ALA A 14 7.06 13.43 34.03
N THR A 15 6.82 12.31 33.35
CA THR A 15 7.89 11.40 32.90
C THR A 15 8.78 12.05 31.86
N ILE A 16 8.19 12.82 30.93
CA ILE A 16 8.93 13.58 29.93
C ILE A 16 9.75 14.69 30.59
N GLU A 17 9.19 15.44 31.53
CA GLU A 17 9.90 16.49 32.27
C GLU A 17 11.08 15.92 33.05
N ALA A 18 10.88 14.82 33.78
CA ALA A 18 11.96 14.12 34.46
C ALA A 18 13.05 13.64 33.49
N SER A 19 12.65 13.14 32.32
CA SER A 19 13.58 12.73 31.26
C SER A 19 14.36 13.91 30.72
N LEU A 20 13.72 15.05 30.46
CA LEU A 20 14.37 16.28 29.97
C LEU A 20 15.38 16.84 30.98
N LEU A 21 15.06 16.82 32.28
CA LEU A 21 15.96 17.26 33.34
C LEU A 21 17.19 16.35 33.48
N SER A 22 17.09 15.08 33.08
CA SER A 22 18.20 14.11 33.12
C SER A 22 19.18 14.25 31.95
N LEU A 23 18.82 14.98 30.88
CA LEU A 23 19.64 15.13 29.69
C LEU A 23 20.77 16.14 29.94
N THR A 24 22.01 15.64 29.96
CA THR A 24 23.23 16.46 30.08
C THR A 24 24.22 16.13 28.96
N ALA A 25 25.15 17.07 28.70
CA ALA A 25 26.15 16.97 27.63
C ALA A 25 27.48 16.32 28.07
N THR A 26 27.53 15.76 29.28
CA THR A 26 28.73 15.25 29.94
C THR A 26 29.03 13.79 29.59
N ALA A 27 30.30 13.40 29.66
CA ALA A 27 30.73 12.00 29.46
C ALA A 27 30.16 11.04 30.51
N SER A 28 29.91 11.53 31.74
CA SER A 28 29.29 10.76 32.83
C SER A 28 27.86 10.30 32.54
N THR A 29 27.16 11.00 31.65
CA THR A 29 25.81 10.66 31.19
C THR A 29 25.81 10.16 29.76
N ASP A 30 26.97 9.71 29.27
CA ASP A 30 27.15 9.14 27.94
C ASP A 30 26.56 10.05 26.84
N TYR A 31 26.76 11.37 27.01
CA TYR A 31 26.29 12.41 26.10
C TYR A 31 24.79 12.30 25.77
N ALA A 32 23.95 11.99 26.76
CA ALA A 32 22.51 11.80 26.60
C ALA A 32 21.81 12.95 25.85
N LEU A 33 22.18 14.20 26.14
CA LEU A 33 21.65 15.37 25.42
C LEU A 33 22.02 15.36 23.93
N TRP A 34 23.26 15.01 23.59
CA TRP A 34 23.70 14.89 22.20
C TRP A 34 22.98 13.75 21.49
N LYS A 35 22.79 12.60 22.14
CA LYS A 35 22.03 11.46 21.58
C LYS A 35 20.58 11.82 21.33
N ALA A 36 19.93 12.52 22.27
CA ALA A 36 18.58 13.04 22.09
C ALA A 36 18.51 14.01 20.90
N CYS A 37 19.41 14.99 20.83
CA CYS A 37 19.49 15.94 19.71
C CYS A 37 19.79 15.27 18.37
N LYS A 38 20.66 14.26 18.34
CA LYS A 38 20.99 13.48 17.14
C LYS A 38 19.79 12.65 16.66
N ASN A 39 19.00 12.10 17.58
CA ASN A 39 17.77 11.38 17.24
C ASN A 39 16.67 12.33 16.75
N MET A 40 16.62 13.57 17.26
CA MET A 40 15.70 14.61 16.80
C MET A 40 16.09 15.19 15.43
N ASN A 41 17.39 15.23 15.11
CA ASN A 41 17.92 15.64 13.82
C ASN A 41 18.70 14.49 13.16
N PRO A 42 18.01 13.48 12.60
CA PRO A 42 18.69 12.40 11.90
C PRO A 42 19.52 12.97 10.76
N THR A 43 20.81 12.62 10.72
CA THR A 43 21.71 12.95 9.61
C THR A 43 21.07 12.44 8.32
N ARG A 44 20.68 13.37 7.43
CA ARG A 44 20.13 13.01 6.12
C ARG A 44 21.24 12.41 5.28
N ASN A 45 21.28 11.09 5.18
CA ASN A 45 22.18 10.43 4.23
C ASN A 45 21.83 10.92 2.82
N PRO A 46 22.80 11.45 2.06
CA PRO A 46 22.55 11.92 0.71
C PRO A 46 22.08 10.74 -0.14
N LYS A 47 20.94 10.91 -0.82
CA LYS A 47 20.44 9.88 -1.73
C LYS A 47 21.41 9.79 -2.93
N PRO A 48 22.06 8.64 -3.16
CA PRO A 48 23.06 8.52 -4.20
C PRO A 48 22.46 8.77 -5.60
N PRO A 49 23.29 9.11 -6.59
CA PRO A 49 22.85 9.24 -7.98
C PRO A 49 22.44 7.88 -8.53
N LEU A 50 21.48 7.88 -9.47
CA LEU A 50 21.02 6.68 -10.17
C LEU A 50 21.73 6.54 -11.50
N ARG A 51 22.07 5.31 -11.88
CA ARG A 51 22.63 4.95 -13.17
C ARG A 51 21.49 4.72 -14.17
N LEU A 52 21.49 5.47 -15.27
CA LEU A 52 20.47 5.37 -16.33
C LEU A 52 20.85 4.30 -17.36
N HIS A 53 21.81 4.63 -18.23
CA HIS A 53 22.44 3.76 -19.23
C HIS A 53 23.82 4.33 -19.58
N GLY A 54 24.82 3.46 -19.76
CA GLY A 54 26.21 3.89 -19.99
C GLY A 54 26.81 4.68 -18.81
N ASN A 55 27.55 5.75 -19.11
CA ASN A 55 28.18 6.66 -18.14
C ASN A 55 27.27 7.83 -17.68
N ILE A 56 25.97 7.78 -17.96
CA ILE A 56 25.02 8.86 -17.62
C ILE A 56 24.39 8.61 -16.25
N TRP A 57 24.42 9.64 -15.39
CA TRP A 57 23.94 9.59 -14.01
C TRP A 57 22.86 10.63 -13.75
N ALA A 58 21.74 10.19 -13.18
CA ALA A 58 20.69 11.07 -12.69
C ALA A 58 21.08 11.60 -11.29
N ARG A 59 21.31 12.91 -11.21
CA ARG A 59 21.72 13.61 -9.97
C ARG A 59 20.58 14.47 -9.43
N SER A 60 19.83 15.13 -10.31
CA SER A 60 18.66 15.93 -9.94
C SER A 60 17.52 15.06 -9.43
N LYS A 61 16.65 15.64 -8.57
CA LYS A 61 15.42 14.98 -8.14
C LYS A 61 14.50 14.65 -9.32
N GLN A 62 14.45 15.55 -10.31
CA GLN A 62 13.62 15.38 -11.50
C GLN A 62 14.15 14.23 -12.37
N GLU A 63 15.44 14.25 -12.71
CA GLU A 63 16.08 13.17 -13.49
C GLU A 63 15.90 11.80 -12.84
N LYS A 64 15.99 11.72 -11.50
CA LYS A 64 15.74 10.48 -10.77
C LYS A 64 14.28 10.05 -10.87
N ALA A 65 13.33 10.98 -10.75
CA ALA A 65 11.92 10.68 -10.92
C ALA A 65 11.61 10.17 -12.32
N ASP A 66 12.17 10.81 -13.36
CA ASP A 66 12.01 10.42 -14.76
C ASP A 66 12.63 9.03 -15.01
N ALA A 67 13.80 8.75 -14.43
CA ALA A 67 14.45 7.44 -14.47
C ALA A 67 13.56 6.33 -13.90
N PHE A 68 12.96 6.59 -12.74
CA PHE A 68 12.04 5.65 -12.10
C PHE A 68 10.75 5.47 -12.92
N ALA A 69 10.18 6.56 -13.43
CA ALA A 69 8.96 6.52 -14.25
C ALA A 69 9.17 5.68 -15.52
N LEU A 70 10.30 5.87 -16.21
CA LEU A 70 10.65 5.10 -17.41
C LEU A 70 10.94 3.63 -17.10
N HIS A 71 11.45 3.31 -15.91
CA HIS A 71 11.61 1.93 -15.50
C HIS A 71 10.26 1.26 -15.19
N LEU A 72 9.40 1.94 -14.42
CA LEU A 72 8.09 1.41 -14.05
C LEU A 72 7.17 1.23 -15.26
N SER A 73 7.22 2.12 -16.25
CA SER A 73 6.43 1.98 -17.48
C SER A 73 6.81 0.72 -18.29
N LYS A 74 8.09 0.33 -18.27
CA LYS A 74 8.58 -0.90 -18.93
C LYS A 74 8.24 -2.16 -18.14
N VAL A 75 8.31 -2.09 -16.81
CA VAL A 75 8.04 -3.24 -15.92
C VAL A 75 6.55 -3.57 -15.85
N SER A 76 5.69 -2.55 -15.94
CA SER A 76 4.23 -2.71 -15.82
C SER A 76 3.58 -3.16 -17.12
N LEU A 77 4.36 -3.66 -18.10
CA LEU A 77 3.81 -4.17 -19.34
C LEU A 77 3.27 -5.58 -19.14
N PRO A 78 2.03 -5.87 -19.61
CA PRO A 78 1.49 -7.20 -19.56
C PRO A 78 2.31 -8.18 -20.38
N ASN A 79 2.30 -9.46 -20.00
CA ASN A 79 2.78 -10.50 -20.90
C ASN A 79 1.87 -10.57 -22.13
N GLU A 80 2.43 -10.91 -23.28
CA GLU A 80 1.65 -11.14 -24.49
C GLU A 80 0.71 -12.35 -24.29
N PRO A 81 -0.57 -12.22 -24.70
CA PRO A 81 -1.55 -13.31 -24.59
C PRO A 81 -1.05 -14.52 -25.36
N LYS A 82 -1.04 -15.68 -24.71
CA LYS A 82 -0.69 -16.95 -25.37
C LYS A 82 -1.94 -17.52 -26.04
N PRO A 83 -1.83 -18.14 -27.23
CA PRO A 83 -2.99 -18.65 -27.96
C PRO A 83 -3.76 -19.78 -27.25
N ASP A 84 -3.15 -20.49 -26.30
CA ASP A 84 -3.77 -21.56 -25.50
C ASP A 84 -4.20 -21.10 -24.10
N SER A 85 -4.43 -19.80 -23.88
CA SER A 85 -4.80 -19.28 -22.56
C SER A 85 -6.32 -19.29 -22.36
N ASP A 86 -6.76 -19.56 -21.12
CA ASP A 86 -8.16 -19.37 -20.68
C ASP A 86 -8.61 -17.89 -20.69
N GLU A 87 -7.82 -16.99 -21.30
CA GLU A 87 -8.05 -15.54 -21.28
C GLU A 87 -9.31 -15.14 -22.03
N ALA A 88 -9.65 -15.86 -23.10
CA ALA A 88 -10.89 -15.65 -23.85
C ALA A 88 -12.13 -15.96 -22.99
N ASP A 89 -12.10 -17.08 -22.27
CA ASP A 89 -13.19 -17.50 -21.38
C ASP A 89 -13.36 -16.53 -20.21
N ILE A 90 -12.24 -16.07 -19.62
CA ILE A 90 -12.25 -15.06 -18.56
C ILE A 90 -12.80 -13.73 -19.08
N ALA A 91 -12.41 -13.29 -20.26
CA ALA A 91 -12.91 -12.05 -20.86
C ALA A 91 -14.41 -12.13 -21.15
N GLU A 92 -14.91 -13.29 -21.59
CA GLU A 92 -16.33 -13.53 -21.78
C GLU A 92 -17.09 -13.48 -20.44
N ILE A 93 -16.59 -14.17 -19.39
CA ILE A 93 -17.19 -14.15 -18.06
C ILE A 93 -17.30 -12.72 -17.51
N LEU A 94 -16.26 -11.90 -17.68
CA LEU A 94 -16.25 -10.51 -17.21
C LEU A 94 -17.22 -9.59 -17.97
N GLN A 95 -17.58 -9.96 -19.21
CA GLN A 95 -18.53 -9.21 -20.03
C GLN A 95 -19.98 -9.68 -19.86
N ARG A 96 -20.22 -10.81 -19.19
CA ARG A 96 -21.58 -11.30 -18.92
C ARG A 96 -22.31 -10.37 -17.97
N ASP A 97 -23.48 -9.88 -18.38
CA ASP A 97 -24.36 -9.10 -17.53
C ASP A 97 -24.75 -9.91 -16.28
N HIS A 98 -24.42 -9.38 -15.09
CA HIS A 98 -24.73 -10.02 -13.80
C HIS A 98 -26.22 -9.84 -13.44
N GLN A 99 -27.13 -10.35 -14.27
CA GLN A 99 -28.56 -10.07 -14.21
C GLN A 99 -29.28 -10.62 -12.96
N LEU A 100 -28.61 -11.44 -12.13
CA LEU A 100 -29.20 -12.12 -10.97
C LEU A 100 -28.48 -11.86 -9.63
N GLU A 101 -27.49 -10.96 -9.59
CA GLU A 101 -26.77 -10.69 -8.34
C GLU A 101 -27.50 -9.67 -7.47
N LEU A 102 -27.58 -9.97 -6.17
CA LEU A 102 -28.09 -9.01 -5.18
C LEU A 102 -27.18 -7.78 -5.15
N PRO A 103 -27.75 -6.56 -5.10
CA PRO A 103 -26.95 -5.35 -5.04
C PRO A 103 -26.07 -5.36 -3.78
N LEU A 104 -24.85 -4.82 -3.91
CA LEU A 104 -23.95 -4.64 -2.78
C LEU A 104 -24.69 -3.97 -1.62
N LYS A 105 -24.58 -4.57 -0.42
CA LYS A 105 -25.19 -4.03 0.80
C LYS A 105 -24.90 -2.54 0.95
N THR A 106 -25.86 -1.73 1.35
CA THR A 106 -25.62 -0.29 1.52
C THR A 106 -24.64 -0.02 2.66
N VAL A 107 -23.74 0.94 2.46
CA VAL A 107 -22.83 1.46 3.49
C VAL A 107 -23.64 2.26 4.50
N THR A 108 -23.35 2.06 5.79
CA THR A 108 -23.96 2.85 6.88
C THR A 108 -22.97 3.86 7.46
N PRO A 109 -23.43 4.97 8.07
CA PRO A 109 -22.53 5.92 8.71
C PRO A 109 -21.71 5.30 9.86
N ARG A 110 -22.30 4.33 10.57
CA ARG A 110 -21.61 3.56 11.62
C ARG A 110 -20.48 2.73 11.04
N GLU A 111 -20.69 2.10 9.89
CA GLU A 111 -19.65 1.37 9.18
C GLU A 111 -18.50 2.28 8.77
N VAL A 112 -18.79 3.45 8.21
CA VAL A 112 -17.78 4.45 7.85
C VAL A 112 -16.93 4.85 9.07
N ILE A 113 -17.56 5.22 10.18
CA ILE A 113 -16.85 5.60 11.42
C ILE A 113 -15.97 4.45 11.92
N ARG A 114 -16.49 3.22 11.89
CA ARG A 114 -15.74 2.03 12.29
C ARG A 114 -14.52 1.83 11.41
N THR A 115 -14.67 1.96 10.09
CA THR A 115 -13.57 1.78 9.15
C THR A 115 -12.53 2.89 9.30
N ILE A 116 -12.93 4.15 9.51
CA ILE A 116 -12.00 5.25 9.81
C ILE A 116 -11.17 4.90 11.05
N LYS A 117 -11.80 4.46 12.14
CA LYS A 117 -11.09 4.07 13.37
C LYS A 117 -10.06 2.96 13.15
N GLN A 118 -10.36 2.02 12.25
CA GLN A 118 -9.49 0.90 11.89
C GLN A 118 -8.35 1.27 10.93
N LEU A 119 -8.29 2.50 10.39
CA LEU A 119 -7.13 2.94 9.60
C LEU A 119 -5.91 3.14 10.51
N ASP A 120 -4.71 3.04 9.97
CA ASP A 120 -3.48 3.29 10.75
C ASP A 120 -3.24 4.80 10.93
N ASN A 121 -2.88 5.23 12.15
CA ASN A 121 -2.65 6.65 12.47
C ASN A 121 -1.36 7.24 11.84
N ASN A 122 -0.39 6.39 11.50
CA ASN A 122 0.96 6.80 11.13
C ASN A 122 1.26 6.58 9.64
N LYS A 123 0.22 6.52 8.79
CA LYS A 123 0.40 6.39 7.33
C LYS A 123 0.57 7.75 6.70
N ALA A 124 1.46 7.82 5.71
CA ALA A 124 1.61 9.00 4.89
C ALA A 124 0.32 9.27 4.09
N PRO A 125 -0.11 10.54 3.95
CA PRO A 125 -1.26 10.90 3.15
C PRO A 125 -0.98 10.69 1.65
N GLY A 126 -2.04 10.70 0.84
CA GLY A 126 -1.93 10.72 -0.62
C GLY A 126 -1.52 12.09 -1.14
N PHE A 127 -1.70 12.29 -2.45
CA PHE A 127 -1.43 13.60 -3.09
C PHE A 127 -2.32 14.72 -2.55
N ASP A 128 -3.47 14.38 -1.96
CA ASP A 128 -4.45 15.30 -1.38
C ASP A 128 -4.06 15.81 0.01
N LEU A 129 -2.99 15.25 0.61
CA LEU A 129 -2.48 15.58 1.94
C LEU A 129 -3.50 15.35 3.07
N ILE A 130 -4.60 14.64 2.81
CA ILE A 130 -5.61 14.29 3.81
C ILE A 130 -5.17 13.02 4.52
N ASP A 131 -5.01 13.13 5.84
CA ASP A 131 -4.65 12.00 6.70
C ASP A 131 -5.87 11.46 7.48
N LYS A 132 -5.65 10.37 8.22
CA LYS A 132 -6.69 9.81 9.09
C LYS A 132 -7.14 10.82 10.16
N LYS A 133 -6.25 11.69 10.66
CA LYS A 133 -6.57 12.63 11.74
C LYS A 133 -7.65 13.61 11.27
N VAL A 134 -7.53 14.12 10.05
CA VAL A 134 -8.59 14.94 9.43
C VAL A 134 -9.92 14.17 9.39
N LEU A 135 -9.91 12.89 9.00
CA LEU A 135 -11.14 12.09 8.98
C LEU A 135 -11.76 11.86 10.37
N MET A 136 -10.94 11.79 11.42
CA MET A 136 -11.40 11.61 12.79
C MET A 136 -12.09 12.86 13.35
N GLU A 137 -11.70 14.04 12.87
CA GLU A 137 -12.26 15.34 13.28
C GLU A 137 -13.49 15.76 12.44
N LEU A 138 -13.91 14.95 11.47
CA LEU A 138 -15.05 15.26 10.63
C LEU A 138 -16.36 15.34 11.46
N PRO A 139 -17.21 16.37 11.24
CA PRO A 139 -18.50 16.45 11.89
C PRO A 139 -19.43 15.33 11.39
N GLN A 140 -20.40 14.94 12.20
CA GLN A 140 -21.35 13.87 11.87
C GLN A 140 -22.06 14.10 10.53
N LYS A 141 -22.37 15.36 10.18
CA LYS A 141 -22.94 15.71 8.86
C LYS A 141 -22.02 15.32 7.71
N ALA A 142 -20.71 15.54 7.83
CA ALA A 142 -19.73 15.16 6.80
C ALA A 142 -19.65 13.64 6.63
N ILE A 143 -19.72 12.87 7.73
CA ILE A 143 -19.77 11.40 7.67
C ILE A 143 -21.01 10.92 6.92
N ILE A 144 -22.17 11.57 7.12
CA ILE A 144 -23.40 11.23 6.40
C ILE A 144 -23.22 11.49 4.90
N TYR A 145 -22.69 12.66 4.50
CA TYR A 145 -22.42 12.96 3.09
C TYR A 145 -21.46 11.97 2.45
N LEU A 146 -20.39 11.62 3.16
CA LEU A 146 -19.40 10.63 2.70
C LEU A 146 -20.02 9.23 2.53
N THR A 147 -20.93 8.86 3.43
CA THR A 147 -21.70 7.61 3.31
C THR A 147 -22.60 7.63 2.07
N THR A 148 -23.30 8.73 1.81
CA THR A 148 -24.12 8.91 0.62
C THR A 148 -23.27 8.82 -0.64
N LEU A 149 -22.10 9.46 -0.66
CA LEU A 149 -21.16 9.40 -1.76
C LEU A 149 -20.70 7.96 -2.06
N PHE A 150 -20.32 7.19 -1.03
CA PHE A 150 -19.94 5.80 -1.19
C PHE A 150 -21.07 4.93 -1.73
N ASN A 151 -22.31 5.14 -1.25
CA ASN A 151 -23.47 4.44 -1.78
C ASN A 151 -23.75 4.81 -3.24
N CYS A 152 -23.56 6.08 -3.64
CA CYS A 152 -23.67 6.49 -5.04
C CYS A 152 -22.61 5.82 -5.91
N ILE A 153 -21.37 5.69 -5.42
CA ILE A 153 -20.29 5.00 -6.13
C ILE A 153 -20.64 3.53 -6.35
N PHE A 154 -21.12 2.83 -5.31
CA PHE A 154 -21.54 1.42 -5.45
C PHE A 154 -22.75 1.24 -6.36
N ARG A 155 -23.72 2.15 -6.34
CA ARG A 155 -24.90 2.07 -7.22
C ARG A 155 -24.57 2.32 -8.69
N ARG A 156 -23.65 3.24 -8.97
CA ARG A 156 -23.29 3.65 -10.33
C ARG A 156 -22.09 2.89 -10.89
N SER A 157 -21.46 2.02 -10.08
CA SER A 157 -20.19 1.36 -10.38
C SER A 157 -19.10 2.32 -10.90
N CYS A 158 -19.14 3.57 -10.43
CA CYS A 158 -18.31 4.65 -10.96
C CYS A 158 -17.34 5.15 -9.89
N PHE A 159 -16.07 4.80 -10.05
CA PHE A 159 -15.01 5.17 -9.12
C PHE A 159 -14.35 6.51 -9.52
N PRO A 160 -14.22 7.49 -8.61
CA PRO A 160 -13.66 8.80 -8.93
C PRO A 160 -12.26 8.72 -9.52
N ALA A 161 -12.01 9.38 -10.65
CA ALA A 161 -10.71 9.34 -11.32
C ALA A 161 -9.58 9.84 -10.40
N LEU A 162 -9.81 10.92 -9.65
CA LEU A 162 -8.86 11.46 -8.68
C LEU A 162 -8.48 10.46 -7.58
N TRP A 163 -9.37 9.57 -7.18
CA TRP A 163 -9.06 8.57 -6.16
C TRP A 163 -8.17 7.45 -6.68
N LYS A 164 -8.10 7.27 -8.00
CA LYS A 164 -7.18 6.32 -8.64
C LYS A 164 -5.76 6.85 -8.77
N VAL A 165 -5.56 8.17 -8.63
CA VAL A 165 -4.24 8.80 -8.71
C VAL A 165 -3.47 8.54 -7.42
N SER A 166 -2.23 8.07 -7.55
CA SER A 166 -1.36 7.76 -6.42
C SER A 166 0.00 8.44 -6.54
N GLN A 167 0.57 8.84 -5.40
CA GLN A 167 1.94 9.33 -5.35
C GLN A 167 2.88 8.14 -5.13
N VAL A 168 3.77 7.88 -6.08
CA VAL A 168 4.72 6.76 -6.01
C VAL A 168 6.00 7.20 -5.31
N ILE A 169 6.38 6.48 -4.25
CA ILE A 169 7.64 6.67 -3.53
C ILE A 169 8.52 5.45 -3.70
N MET A 170 9.77 5.66 -4.10
CA MET A 170 10.75 4.59 -4.27
C MET A 170 11.50 4.33 -2.96
N ILE A 171 11.34 3.13 -2.39
CA ILE A 171 12.04 2.68 -1.18
C ILE A 171 13.18 1.73 -1.54
N HIS A 172 14.38 2.02 -1.04
CA HIS A 172 15.55 1.20 -1.30
C HIS A 172 15.46 -0.17 -0.60
N LYS A 173 15.75 -1.24 -1.33
CA LYS A 173 15.84 -2.59 -0.78
C LYS A 173 17.10 -2.71 0.09
N PRO A 174 17.03 -3.31 1.29
CA PRO A 174 18.21 -3.53 2.11
C PRO A 174 19.23 -4.42 1.37
N GLY A 175 20.52 -4.07 1.44
CA GLY A 175 21.62 -4.85 0.85
C GLY A 175 21.78 -4.78 -0.67
N LYS A 176 20.97 -3.98 -1.38
CA LYS A 176 21.07 -3.80 -2.84
C LYS A 176 21.90 -2.56 -3.20
N PRO A 177 22.48 -2.48 -4.41
CA PRO A 177 23.26 -1.30 -4.83
C PRO A 177 22.32 -0.10 -5.03
N PRO A 178 22.55 1.04 -4.35
CA PRO A 178 21.60 2.15 -4.35
C PRO A 178 21.66 3.01 -5.61
N HIS A 179 22.58 2.70 -6.52
CA HIS A 179 22.72 3.35 -7.82
C HIS A 179 21.81 2.74 -8.89
N GLU A 180 21.23 1.57 -8.64
CA GLU A 180 20.42 0.87 -9.63
C GLU A 180 18.93 1.08 -9.39
N VAL A 181 18.19 1.35 -10.46
CA VAL A 181 16.75 1.61 -10.42
C VAL A 181 15.97 0.38 -9.91
N THR A 182 16.44 -0.82 -10.25
CA THR A 182 15.88 -2.12 -9.85
C THR A 182 16.02 -2.44 -8.35
N SER A 183 16.92 -1.73 -7.67
CA SER A 183 17.16 -1.84 -6.21
C SER A 183 16.08 -1.17 -5.37
N TYR A 184 15.12 -0.49 -6.00
CA TYR A 184 14.04 0.19 -5.30
C TYR A 184 12.71 -0.57 -5.46
N ARG A 185 11.80 -0.38 -4.49
CA ARG A 185 10.40 -0.83 -4.54
C ARG A 185 9.50 0.38 -4.66
N PRO A 186 8.57 0.42 -5.63
CA PRO A 186 7.55 1.45 -5.66
C PRO A 186 6.55 1.23 -4.52
N ILE A 187 6.19 2.30 -3.82
CA ILE A 187 5.07 2.33 -2.87
C ILE A 187 4.11 3.41 -3.31
N SER A 188 2.88 3.00 -3.63
CA SER A 188 1.82 3.90 -4.06
C SER A 188 1.05 4.45 -2.86
N LEU A 189 1.06 5.77 -2.69
CA LEU A 189 0.27 6.48 -1.70
C LEU A 189 -1.05 6.96 -2.32
N LEU A 190 -2.11 6.18 -2.12
CA LEU A 190 -3.46 6.58 -2.52
C LEU A 190 -4.09 7.56 -1.50
N PRO A 191 -5.04 8.42 -1.95
CA PRO A 191 -5.90 9.22 -1.09
C PRO A 191 -6.55 8.39 0.02
N VAL A 192 -6.68 8.97 1.20
CA VAL A 192 -7.25 8.26 2.36
C VAL A 192 -8.71 7.86 2.12
N LEU A 193 -9.45 8.66 1.36
CA LEU A 193 -10.84 8.37 0.98
C LEU A 193 -10.94 7.16 0.04
N SER A 194 -10.00 7.01 -0.89
CA SER A 194 -9.88 5.82 -1.75
C SER A 194 -9.71 4.57 -0.91
N LYS A 195 -8.71 4.59 -0.02
CA LYS A 195 -8.40 3.49 0.91
C LYS A 195 -9.58 3.15 1.83
N LEU A 196 -10.34 4.15 2.26
CA LEU A 196 -11.52 3.96 3.10
C LEU A 196 -12.61 3.17 2.36
N LEU A 197 -12.89 3.54 1.11
CA LEU A 197 -13.85 2.83 0.26
C LEU A 197 -13.34 1.42 -0.09
N GLU A 198 -12.08 1.28 -0.47
CA GLU A 198 -11.42 0.00 -0.74
C GLU A 198 -11.50 -0.94 0.46
N LYS A 199 -11.30 -0.44 1.69
CA LYS A 199 -11.40 -1.26 2.91
C LYS A 199 -12.82 -1.75 3.18
N ILE A 200 -13.83 -0.94 2.86
CA ILE A 200 -15.25 -1.34 2.94
C ILE A 200 -15.54 -2.42 1.90
N LEU A 201 -15.07 -2.24 0.66
CA LEU A 201 -15.25 -3.20 -0.43
C LEU A 201 -14.52 -4.51 -0.13
N LEU A 202 -13.25 -4.45 0.28
CA LEU A 202 -12.43 -5.59 0.66
C LEU A 202 -13.14 -6.44 1.72
N ARG A 203 -13.72 -5.81 2.75
CA ARG A 203 -14.45 -6.54 3.78
C ARG A 203 -15.62 -7.34 3.20
N ARG A 204 -16.34 -6.79 2.23
CA ARG A 204 -17.48 -7.47 1.59
C ARG A 204 -17.00 -8.62 0.71
N LEU A 205 -15.96 -8.36 -0.09
CA LEU A 205 -15.32 -9.39 -0.91
C LEU A 205 -14.80 -10.55 -0.06
N SER A 206 -14.10 -10.26 1.05
CA SER A 206 -13.58 -11.29 1.94
C SER A 206 -14.68 -12.16 2.56
N LEU A 207 -15.84 -11.58 2.90
CA LEU A 207 -16.99 -12.34 3.40
C LEU A 207 -17.58 -13.25 2.31
N ALA A 208 -17.78 -12.71 1.10
CA ALA A 208 -18.29 -13.51 -0.02
C ALA A 208 -17.34 -14.64 -0.43
N MET A 209 -16.02 -14.40 -0.40
CA MET A 209 -15.01 -15.42 -0.69
C MET A 209 -14.99 -16.54 0.35
N LEU A 210 -15.26 -16.21 1.63
CA LEU A 210 -15.35 -17.19 2.71
C LEU A 210 -16.63 -18.02 2.61
N GLU A 211 -17.77 -17.39 2.36
CA GLU A 211 -19.07 -18.07 2.18
C GLU A 211 -19.05 -19.05 1.00
N ASN A 212 -18.42 -18.66 -0.10
CA ASN A 212 -18.33 -19.47 -1.32
C ASN A 212 -17.13 -20.43 -1.35
N SER A 213 -16.32 -20.49 -0.28
CA SER A 213 -15.13 -21.35 -0.18
C SER A 213 -14.17 -21.25 -1.38
N VAL A 214 -14.02 -20.05 -1.96
CA VAL A 214 -13.24 -19.81 -3.19
C VAL A 214 -11.74 -19.95 -2.93
N THR A 215 -11.28 -19.57 -1.74
CA THR A 215 -9.85 -19.65 -1.36
C THR A 215 -9.47 -21.05 -0.86
N PRO A 216 -8.40 -21.65 -1.40
CA PRO A 216 -7.89 -22.93 -0.90
C PRO A 216 -7.50 -22.87 0.58
N ASN A 217 -7.72 -23.96 1.30
CA ASN A 217 -7.35 -24.09 2.72
C ASN A 217 -5.85 -23.99 2.99
N HIS A 218 -5.02 -24.04 1.93
CA HIS A 218 -3.56 -23.96 2.02
C HIS A 218 -3.03 -22.55 1.72
N GLN A 219 -3.91 -21.57 1.47
CA GLN A 219 -3.54 -20.18 1.28
C GLN A 219 -3.58 -19.44 2.63
N PHE A 220 -2.41 -19.20 3.21
CA PHE A 220 -2.24 -18.49 4.49
C PHE A 220 -1.94 -17.00 4.31
N GLY A 221 -1.39 -16.62 3.15
CA GLY A 221 -1.07 -15.23 2.84
C GLY A 221 -2.32 -14.37 2.66
N PHE A 222 -2.33 -13.19 3.27
CA PHE A 222 -3.40 -12.19 3.17
C PHE A 222 -4.79 -12.66 3.61
N ARG A 223 -4.87 -13.74 4.41
CA ARG A 223 -6.11 -14.28 4.96
C ARG A 223 -6.25 -13.89 6.44
N PRO A 224 -7.44 -13.46 6.91
CA PRO A 224 -7.66 -13.25 8.33
C PRO A 224 -7.45 -14.56 9.09
N GLU A 225 -6.98 -14.45 10.33
CA GLU A 225 -6.78 -15.60 11.25
C GLU A 225 -5.77 -16.65 10.75
N HIS A 226 -4.93 -16.31 9.77
CA HIS A 226 -3.84 -17.17 9.31
C HIS A 226 -2.50 -16.45 9.47
N ALA A 227 -1.50 -17.14 10.01
CA ALA A 227 -0.16 -16.62 10.23
C ALA A 227 0.89 -17.41 9.44
N THR A 228 2.04 -16.77 9.17
CA THR A 228 3.19 -17.43 8.52
C THR A 228 3.73 -18.60 9.36
N ILE A 229 3.58 -18.52 10.68
CA ILE A 229 4.01 -19.57 11.62
C ILE A 229 3.22 -20.87 11.40
N GLU A 230 1.92 -20.77 11.12
CA GLU A 230 1.08 -21.96 10.88
C GLU A 230 1.46 -22.66 9.58
N GLN A 231 1.82 -21.89 8.55
CA GLN A 231 2.32 -22.47 7.30
C GLN A 231 3.69 -23.15 7.48
N ILE A 232 4.56 -22.59 8.33
CA ILE A 232 5.84 -23.22 8.69
C ILE A 232 5.58 -24.52 9.44
N ASP A 233 4.71 -24.50 10.46
CA ASP A 233 4.33 -25.70 11.23
C ASP A 233 3.76 -26.80 10.32
N ARG A 234 2.90 -26.44 9.36
CA ARG A 234 2.39 -27.37 8.35
C ARG A 234 3.52 -28.01 7.53
N VAL A 235 4.46 -27.23 7.02
CA VAL A 235 5.59 -27.75 6.24
C VAL A 235 6.47 -28.65 7.11
N CYS A 236 6.76 -28.26 8.35
CA CYS A 236 7.50 -29.08 9.31
C CYS A 236 6.80 -30.42 9.56
N LYS A 237 5.48 -30.42 9.79
CA LYS A 237 4.69 -31.64 9.96
C LYS A 237 4.73 -32.54 8.73
N CYS A 238 4.63 -31.98 7.53
CA CYS A 238 4.79 -32.78 6.30
C CYS A 238 6.16 -33.46 6.24
N ILE A 239 7.23 -32.73 6.56
CA ILE A 239 8.59 -33.29 6.57
C ILE A 239 8.72 -34.38 7.64
N SER A 240 8.27 -34.13 8.87
CA SER A 240 8.32 -35.09 9.98
C SER A 240 7.55 -36.38 9.65
N ASN A 241 6.33 -36.26 9.15
CA ASN A 241 5.51 -37.41 8.79
C ASN A 241 6.15 -38.27 7.69
N SER A 242 6.71 -37.64 6.65
CA SER A 242 7.42 -38.39 5.59
C SER A 242 8.66 -39.10 6.12
N LEU A 243 9.40 -38.47 7.05
CA LEU A 243 10.55 -39.11 7.69
C LEU A 243 10.13 -40.32 8.56
N GLU A 244 9.04 -40.21 9.31
CA GLU A 244 8.49 -41.31 10.12
C GLU A 244 8.04 -42.49 9.25
N GLN A 245 7.43 -42.22 8.09
CA GLN A 245 7.02 -43.24 7.12
C GLN A 245 8.19 -43.77 6.27
N LYS A 246 9.42 -43.31 6.49
CA LYS A 246 10.62 -43.65 5.70
C LYS A 246 10.48 -43.33 4.20
N GLU A 247 9.71 -42.30 3.89
CA GLU A 247 9.51 -41.79 2.54
C GLU A 247 10.50 -40.67 2.21
N TYR A 248 10.70 -40.41 0.92
CA TYR A 248 11.48 -39.27 0.46
C TYR A 248 10.61 -38.00 0.40
N CYS A 249 10.96 -36.98 1.17
CA CYS A 249 10.29 -35.68 1.13
C CYS A 249 11.05 -34.70 0.21
N SER A 250 10.47 -34.39 -0.95
CA SER A 250 10.97 -33.34 -1.85
C SER A 250 10.09 -32.10 -1.76
N SER A 251 10.70 -30.91 -1.75
CA SER A 251 9.98 -29.64 -1.72
C SER A 251 10.37 -28.75 -2.90
N VAL A 252 9.39 -28.04 -3.45
CA VAL A 252 9.57 -27.07 -4.53
C VAL A 252 9.08 -25.72 -4.04
N PHE A 253 9.97 -24.73 -4.05
CA PHE A 253 9.65 -23.35 -3.68
C PHE A 253 9.58 -22.49 -4.93
N LEU A 254 8.42 -21.89 -5.17
CA LEU A 254 8.17 -21.02 -6.31
C LEU A 254 8.09 -19.56 -5.82
N ASP A 255 8.84 -18.67 -6.47
CA ASP A 255 8.78 -17.23 -6.22
C ASP A 255 8.44 -16.48 -7.51
N VAL A 256 7.49 -15.55 -7.41
CA VAL A 256 7.04 -14.75 -8.55
C VAL A 256 7.72 -13.39 -8.51
N GLN A 257 8.60 -13.15 -9.48
CA GLN A 257 9.26 -11.86 -9.63
C GLN A 257 8.23 -10.76 -9.93
N GLN A 258 8.22 -9.70 -9.11
CA GLN A 258 7.37 -8.52 -9.33
C GLN A 258 5.87 -8.85 -9.47
N ALA A 259 5.36 -9.71 -8.58
CA ALA A 259 3.98 -10.21 -8.64
C ALA A 259 2.91 -9.12 -8.80
N PHE A 260 3.02 -7.97 -8.11
CA PHE A 260 2.04 -6.88 -8.22
C PHE A 260 2.13 -6.09 -9.53
N ASP A 261 3.33 -5.98 -10.11
CA ASP A 261 3.55 -5.22 -11.34
C ASP A 261 3.13 -6.05 -12.58
N ARG A 262 3.13 -7.38 -12.46
CA ARG A 262 2.84 -8.34 -13.55
C ARG A 262 1.42 -8.92 -13.54
N VAL A 263 0.48 -8.29 -12.82
CA VAL A 263 -0.93 -8.75 -12.80
C VAL A 263 -1.60 -8.49 -14.15
N TRP A 264 -2.52 -9.37 -14.56
CA TRP A 264 -3.21 -9.34 -15.85
C TRP A 264 -3.97 -8.02 -16.17
N PRO A 265 -4.03 -7.57 -17.44
CA PRO A 265 -4.60 -6.28 -17.86
C PRO A 265 -6.08 -6.09 -17.58
N LEU A 266 -6.91 -7.13 -17.67
CA LEU A 266 -8.35 -6.97 -17.37
C LEU A 266 -8.58 -6.65 -15.88
N CYS A 267 -7.68 -7.06 -14.99
CA CYS A 267 -7.66 -6.62 -13.59
C CYS A 267 -7.06 -5.22 -13.42
N GLN A 268 -6.24 -4.75 -14.37
CA GLN A 268 -5.50 -3.47 -14.34
C GLN A 268 -6.03 -2.39 -15.29
N ALA A 269 -7.09 -2.63 -16.07
CA ALA A 269 -7.65 -1.68 -17.04
C ALA A 269 -7.92 -0.26 -16.46
N PRO A 270 -8.27 -0.08 -15.17
CA PRO A 270 -8.37 1.25 -14.56
C PRO A 270 -7.02 1.95 -14.26
N VAL A 271 -5.91 1.20 -14.24
CA VAL A 271 -4.56 1.62 -13.81
C VAL A 271 -3.68 2.02 -15.01
N GLN A 272 -3.77 1.32 -16.14
CA GLN A 272 -2.87 1.53 -17.29
C GLN A 272 -3.04 2.88 -17.99
N ASN A 273 -4.26 3.44 -18.02
CA ASN A 273 -4.54 4.75 -18.63
C ASN A 273 -3.82 5.93 -17.94
N GLN A 274 -3.21 5.72 -16.77
CA GLN A 274 -2.61 6.78 -15.97
C GLN A 274 -1.12 7.03 -16.27
N ILE A 275 -0.38 6.03 -16.76
CA ILE A 275 1.04 6.20 -17.11
C ILE A 275 1.16 7.08 -18.36
N THR A 276 0.28 6.87 -19.35
CA THR A 276 0.25 7.64 -20.60
C THR A 276 -0.17 9.10 -20.39
N THR A 277 -1.12 9.34 -19.48
CA THR A 277 -1.66 10.69 -19.24
C THR A 277 -0.65 11.61 -18.51
N ALA A 278 0.20 11.04 -17.64
CA ALA A 278 1.26 11.81 -16.97
C ALA A 278 2.37 12.26 -17.95
N SER A 279 2.71 11.43 -18.94
CA SER A 279 3.66 11.80 -20.00
C SER A 279 3.11 12.90 -20.91
N GLN A 280 1.80 12.91 -21.19
CA GLN A 280 1.13 13.94 -22.00
C GLN A 280 0.91 15.28 -21.25
N LEU A 281 0.69 15.24 -19.94
CA LEU A 281 0.57 16.47 -19.13
C LEU A 281 1.93 17.16 -18.94
N LEU A 282 3.03 16.39 -18.84
CA LEU A 282 4.39 16.94 -18.77
C LEU A 282 4.88 17.51 -20.11
N SER A 283 4.37 17.01 -21.25
CA SER A 283 4.65 17.62 -22.56
C SER A 283 3.85 18.91 -22.80
N ASN A 284 2.63 18.99 -22.26
CA ASN A 284 1.74 20.14 -22.50
C ASN A 284 2.06 21.37 -21.61
N HIS A 285 2.76 21.20 -20.50
CA HIS A 285 3.22 22.31 -19.65
C HIS A 285 4.56 22.96 -20.08
N ARG A 286 5.15 22.54 -21.21
CA ARG A 286 6.33 23.19 -21.80
C ARG A 286 6.03 24.33 -22.78
N ILE A 287 4.76 24.70 -22.99
CA ILE A 287 4.38 25.82 -23.86
C ILE A 287 3.59 26.85 -23.05
N LEU A 288 4.29 27.60 -22.21
CA LEU A 288 3.90 28.97 -21.88
C LEU A 288 5.12 29.86 -22.16
N PRO A 289 5.04 30.78 -23.15
CA PRO A 289 6.16 31.65 -23.47
C PRO A 289 6.38 32.62 -22.30
N GLN A 290 7.64 32.77 -21.89
CA GLN A 290 8.03 33.89 -21.03
C GLN A 290 7.89 35.18 -21.84
N GLY A 291 6.96 36.03 -21.42
CA GLY A 291 6.89 37.45 -21.74
C GLY A 291 6.96 38.23 -20.44
#